data_AF-A0A2M7Y6L2-F1
#
_entry.id   AF-A0A2M7Y6L2-F1
#
_cell.length_a   1.000
_cell.length_b   1.000
_cell.length_c   1.000
_cell.angle_alpha   90.00
_cell.angle_beta   90.00
_cell.angle_gamma   90.00
#
_symmetry.space_group_name_H-M   'P 1'
#
loop_
_entity.id
_entity.type
_entity.pdbx_description
1 polymer ?
#
loop_
_entity_poly.entity_id
_entity_poly.type
_entity_poly.pdbx_seq_one_letter_code
_entity_poly.pdbx_strand_id
1 'polypeptide(L)'
;MVDGILNCKKPVLCRVNGMRVAGGQEIGMATDLTLSSDLAIYGQAGPRHGSAPVGGSTDFLPWYLSMEDALYNCVSCEMWSAYKMKAKGVVTRVVPVLKKDGRWVRNPLVRTDAWVEDGEIVYGEPVAAERAKAAKALIAECTTDFELLDAEVDRLLWKFTNLFPHCLMNSIDGIRAKKKFFWDQSKLPQRHWLAANMNFEAWMGFNAFDTKKITGMDTIDFVKYRQLTAQGALIDEAFAARVFGRPKG
;
A
#
# COMPACT_ATOMS: atom_id res chain seq x y z
N MET A 1 -4.89 -0.23 16.28
CA MET A 1 -3.52 -0.32 15.71
C MET A 1 -2.93 1.06 15.48
N VAL A 2 -3.50 1.89 14.60
CA VAL A 2 -3.01 3.25 14.27
C VAL A 2 -2.84 4.15 15.50
N ASP A 3 -3.83 4.21 16.39
CA ASP A 3 -3.73 4.97 17.65
C ASP A 3 -2.49 4.57 18.48
N GLY A 4 -2.17 3.27 18.53
CA GLY A 4 -1.01 2.78 19.28
C GLY A 4 0.31 3.29 18.70
N ILE A 5 0.40 3.38 17.38
CA ILE A 5 1.59 3.90 16.68
C ILE A 5 1.70 5.42 16.90
N LEU A 6 0.62 6.17 16.66
CA LEU A 6 0.64 7.63 16.78
C LEU A 6 0.86 8.11 18.23
N ASN A 7 0.49 7.31 19.23
CA ASN A 7 0.71 7.62 20.65
C ASN A 7 2.01 7.01 21.23
N CYS A 8 2.78 6.26 20.43
CA CYS A 8 4.01 5.61 20.88
C CYS A 8 5.03 6.64 21.36
N LYS A 9 5.61 6.49 22.56
CA LYS A 9 6.60 7.43 23.11
C LYS A 9 8.03 7.19 22.63
N LYS A 10 8.19 6.37 21.59
CA LYS A 10 9.46 6.04 20.94
C LYS A 10 9.32 6.22 19.43
N PRO A 11 10.41 6.42 18.68
CA PRO A 11 10.38 6.36 17.22
C PRO A 11 9.85 4.99 16.75
N VAL A 12 9.02 4.99 15.71
CA VAL A 12 8.43 3.78 15.10
C VAL A 12 8.89 3.70 13.64
N LEU A 13 9.74 2.72 13.34
CA LEU A 13 10.25 2.46 11.99
C LEU A 13 9.43 1.35 11.32
N CYS A 14 9.02 1.57 10.07
CA CYS A 14 8.40 0.55 9.24
C CYS A 14 9.45 -0.11 8.34
N ARG A 15 9.79 -1.37 8.63
CA ARG A 15 10.60 -2.23 7.78
C ARG A 15 9.68 -3.01 6.83
N VAL A 16 9.78 -2.77 5.53
CA VAL A 16 8.90 -3.37 4.51
C VAL A 16 9.69 -4.37 3.67
N ASN A 17 9.31 -5.64 3.71
CA ASN A 17 9.93 -6.72 2.94
C ASN A 17 9.05 -7.25 1.79
N GLY A 18 7.80 -6.81 1.69
CA GLY A 18 6.82 -7.34 0.74
C GLY A 18 5.66 -6.38 0.50
N MET A 19 4.46 -6.93 0.34
CA MET A 19 3.27 -6.15 0.05
C MET A 19 2.90 -5.24 1.22
N ARG A 20 2.83 -3.93 0.97
CA ARG A 20 2.28 -2.94 1.88
C ARG A 20 1.04 -2.34 1.24
N VAL A 21 -0.08 -3.07 1.35
CA VAL A 21 -1.32 -2.80 0.63
C VAL A 21 -2.50 -2.76 1.59
N ALA A 22 -3.48 -1.88 1.33
CA ALA A 22 -4.69 -1.71 2.16
C ALA A 22 -4.34 -1.49 3.64
N GLY A 23 -4.78 -2.35 4.56
CA GLY A 23 -4.47 -2.23 5.99
C GLY A 23 -2.96 -2.19 6.29
N GLY A 24 -2.13 -2.89 5.50
CA GLY A 24 -0.67 -2.79 5.62
C GLY A 24 -0.15 -1.39 5.24
N GLN A 25 -0.74 -0.77 4.23
CA GLN A 25 -0.40 0.60 3.81
C GLN A 25 -0.81 1.64 4.85
N GLU A 26 -1.99 1.47 5.43
CA GLU A 26 -2.51 2.28 6.53
C GLU A 26 -1.61 2.24 7.77
N ILE A 27 -1.30 1.03 8.25
CA ILE A 27 -0.41 0.83 9.40
C ILE A 27 0.97 1.41 9.13
N GLY A 28 1.53 1.15 7.94
CA GLY A 28 2.84 1.67 7.58
C GLY A 28 2.89 3.19 7.49
N MET A 29 1.81 3.87 7.08
CA MET A 29 1.77 5.33 7.01
C MET A 29 1.58 5.98 8.37
N ALA A 30 1.04 5.26 9.36
CA ALA A 30 1.02 5.73 10.73
C ALA A 30 2.44 5.82 11.33
N THR A 31 3.39 5.01 10.85
CA THR A 31 4.79 5.02 11.33
C THR A 31 5.55 6.29 10.94
N ASP A 32 6.72 6.52 11.55
CA ASP A 32 7.50 7.75 11.34
C ASP A 32 8.31 7.71 10.05
N LEU A 33 9.02 6.61 9.81
CA LEU A 33 9.90 6.43 8.66
C LEU A 33 9.76 5.02 8.10
N THR A 34 9.95 4.88 6.79
CA THR A 34 9.82 3.60 6.09
C THR A 34 11.12 3.23 5.38
N LEU A 35 11.62 2.03 5.67
CA LEU A 35 12.74 1.38 5.00
C LEU A 35 12.23 0.17 4.24
N SER A 36 12.52 0.10 2.96
CA SER A 36 11.88 -0.85 2.06
C SER A 36 12.89 -1.71 1.31
N SER A 37 12.60 -3.00 1.23
CA SER A 37 13.01 -3.85 0.12
C SER A 37 12.57 -3.20 -1.20
N ASP A 38 13.40 -3.29 -2.23
CA ASP A 38 13.07 -2.79 -3.55
C ASP A 38 12.12 -3.69 -4.35
N LEU A 39 11.84 -4.89 -3.85
CA LEU A 39 10.80 -5.78 -4.34
C LEU A 39 9.42 -5.49 -3.73
N ALA A 40 9.34 -4.63 -2.71
CA ALA A 40 8.07 -4.29 -2.10
C ALA A 40 7.15 -3.57 -3.08
N ILE A 41 5.86 -3.84 -2.96
CA ILE A 41 4.80 -3.19 -3.71
C ILE A 41 3.81 -2.55 -2.75
N TYR A 42 3.27 -1.41 -3.16
CA TYR A 42 2.47 -0.54 -2.32
C TYR A 42 1.18 -0.17 -3.04
N GLY A 43 0.10 0.05 -2.30
CA GLY A 43 -1.14 0.53 -2.91
C GLY A 43 -2.35 0.41 -2.00
N GLN A 44 -3.51 0.73 -2.55
CA GLN A 44 -4.79 0.47 -1.93
C GLN A 44 -5.51 -0.66 -2.66
N ALA A 45 -6.40 -1.34 -1.95
CA ALA A 45 -7.27 -2.37 -2.55
C ALA A 45 -8.73 -2.23 -2.12
N GLY A 46 -9.03 -1.29 -1.21
CA GLY A 46 -10.34 -1.14 -0.59
C GLY A 46 -11.46 -0.99 -1.61
N PRO A 47 -11.46 0.07 -2.43
CA PRO A 47 -12.55 0.35 -3.37
C PRO A 47 -12.86 -0.81 -4.33
N ARG A 48 -11.84 -1.58 -4.72
CA ARG A 48 -11.99 -2.76 -5.57
C ARG A 48 -12.71 -3.93 -4.87
N HIS A 49 -12.61 -4.04 -3.55
CA HIS A 49 -13.14 -5.19 -2.79
C HIS A 49 -14.19 -4.77 -1.75
N GLY A 50 -14.91 -3.67 -2.01
CA GLY A 50 -16.02 -3.23 -1.18
C GLY A 50 -15.61 -2.60 0.16
N SER A 51 -14.41 -2.03 0.23
CA SER A 51 -13.95 -1.28 1.40
C SER A 51 -13.39 0.09 0.97
N ALA A 52 -12.83 0.84 1.91
CA ALA A 52 -12.21 2.14 1.65
C ALA A 52 -10.95 2.32 2.51
N PRO A 53 -10.03 3.23 2.15
CA PRO A 53 -8.80 3.51 2.90
C PRO A 53 -9.04 4.25 4.24
N VAL A 54 -9.78 3.60 5.15
CA VAL A 54 -10.34 4.15 6.39
C VAL A 54 -9.55 3.82 7.66
N GLY A 55 -8.39 3.19 7.56
CA GLY A 55 -7.41 3.10 8.64
C GLY A 55 -6.39 4.24 8.60
N GLY A 56 -6.80 5.41 8.12
CA GLY A 56 -5.98 6.63 8.09
C GLY A 56 -5.26 6.89 6.77
N SER A 57 -5.40 6.04 5.74
CA SER A 57 -4.74 6.30 4.45
C SER A 57 -5.21 7.61 3.81
N THR A 58 -6.51 7.89 3.87
CA THR A 58 -7.11 9.16 3.44
C THR A 58 -6.65 10.35 4.26
N ASP A 59 -6.29 10.13 5.54
CA ASP A 59 -5.80 11.18 6.44
C ASP A 59 -4.30 11.46 6.22
N PHE A 60 -3.51 10.46 5.84
CA PHE A 60 -2.05 10.53 5.81
C PHE A 60 -1.49 10.82 4.43
N LEU A 61 -2.05 10.26 3.35
CA LEU A 61 -1.50 10.41 1.99
C LEU A 61 -1.27 11.87 1.56
N PRO A 62 -2.16 12.83 1.87
CA PRO A 62 -1.93 14.25 1.53
C PRO A 62 -0.69 14.88 2.20
N TRP A 63 -0.14 14.23 3.24
CA TRP A 63 1.10 14.66 3.89
C TRP A 63 2.37 14.09 3.25
N TYR A 64 2.22 13.12 2.35
CA TYR A 64 3.32 12.49 1.62
C TYR A 64 3.34 12.89 0.14
N LEU A 65 2.15 13.02 -0.45
CA LEU A 65 1.93 13.17 -1.88
C LEU A 65 1.27 14.52 -2.18
N SER A 66 1.27 14.92 -3.44
CA SER A 66 0.34 15.94 -3.91
C SER A 66 -1.10 15.45 -3.70
N MET A 67 -2.06 16.37 -3.64
CA MET A 67 -3.47 15.99 -3.47
C MET A 67 -3.97 15.08 -4.60
N GLU A 68 -3.54 15.33 -5.84
CA GLU A 68 -3.85 14.49 -7.01
C GLU A 68 -3.27 13.09 -6.89
N ASP A 69 -1.98 12.97 -6.53
CA ASP A 69 -1.36 11.67 -6.33
C ASP A 69 -1.99 10.90 -5.15
N ALA A 70 -2.35 11.60 -4.08
CA ALA A 70 -3.03 11.02 -2.93
C ALA A 70 -4.42 10.48 -3.31
N LEU A 71 -5.20 11.26 -4.05
CA LEU A 71 -6.53 10.85 -4.52
C LEU A 71 -6.40 9.64 -5.46
N TYR A 72 -5.52 9.72 -6.46
CA TYR A 72 -5.31 8.64 -7.42
C TYR A 72 -4.85 7.36 -6.72
N ASN A 73 -3.88 7.44 -5.80
CA ASN A 73 -3.42 6.29 -5.02
C ASN A 73 -4.55 5.64 -4.20
N CYS A 74 -5.46 6.45 -3.64
CA CYS A 74 -6.61 5.97 -2.88
C CYS A 74 -7.61 5.18 -3.73
N VAL A 75 -7.89 5.63 -4.96
CA VAL A 75 -9.04 5.16 -5.74
C VAL A 75 -8.68 4.21 -6.88
N SER A 76 -7.49 4.34 -7.49
CA SER A 76 -7.10 3.55 -8.67
C SER A 76 -6.90 2.07 -8.34
N CYS A 77 -6.60 1.76 -7.07
CA CYS A 77 -6.23 0.42 -6.61
C CYS A 77 -5.03 -0.18 -7.38
N GLU A 78 -4.19 0.69 -7.96
CA GLU A 78 -2.95 0.31 -8.62
C GLU A 78 -1.86 -0.01 -7.60
N MET A 79 -0.97 -0.92 -8.00
CA MET A 79 0.24 -1.24 -7.23
C MET A 79 1.40 -0.42 -7.75
N TRP A 80 2.06 0.30 -6.85
CA TRP A 80 3.26 1.08 -7.12
C TRP A 80 4.48 0.38 -6.54
N SER A 81 5.59 0.45 -7.26
CA SER A 81 6.87 -0.09 -6.79
C SER A 81 7.42 0.70 -5.62
N ALA A 82 8.31 0.08 -4.85
CA ALA A 82 9.10 0.77 -3.84
C ALA A 82 9.85 2.00 -4.40
N TYR A 83 10.38 1.91 -5.63
CA TYR A 83 11.10 3.02 -6.26
C TYR A 83 10.18 4.18 -6.65
N LYS A 84 8.98 3.91 -7.16
CA LYS A 84 7.96 4.94 -7.43
C LYS A 84 7.54 5.62 -6.13
N MET A 85 7.30 4.84 -5.08
CA MET A 85 7.00 5.37 -3.74
C MET A 85 8.14 6.23 -3.17
N LYS A 86 9.39 5.86 -3.43
CA LYS A 86 10.56 6.66 -3.04
C LYS A 86 10.65 7.95 -3.83
N ALA A 87 10.44 7.92 -5.14
CA ALA A 87 10.47 9.10 -6.01
C ALA A 87 9.38 10.11 -5.64
N LYS A 88 8.20 9.62 -5.23
CA LYS A 88 7.08 10.44 -4.76
C LYS A 88 7.16 10.82 -3.27
N GLY A 89 8.24 10.47 -2.56
CA GLY A 89 8.47 10.93 -1.17
C GLY A 89 7.76 10.13 -0.07
N VAL A 90 7.07 9.04 -0.39
CA VAL A 90 6.33 8.21 0.58
C VAL A 90 7.27 7.36 1.45
N VAL A 91 8.40 6.95 0.89
CA VAL A 91 9.35 6.02 1.53
C VAL A 91 10.71 6.68 1.77
N THR A 92 11.32 6.43 2.93
CA THR A 92 12.59 7.04 3.33
C THR A 92 13.78 6.43 2.59
N ARG A 93 13.84 5.10 2.47
CA ARG A 93 14.91 4.40 1.76
C ARG A 93 14.40 3.13 1.11
N VAL A 94 14.99 2.81 -0.04
CA VAL A 94 14.77 1.58 -0.80
C VAL A 94 16.12 0.91 -1.05
N VAL A 95 16.24 -0.37 -0.72
CA VAL A 95 17.47 -1.15 -0.87
C VAL A 95 17.21 -2.47 -1.62
N PRO A 96 18.17 -2.93 -2.44
CA PRO A 96 18.06 -4.23 -3.09
C PRO A 96 18.11 -5.36 -2.07
N VAL A 97 17.32 -6.40 -2.32
CA VAL A 97 17.31 -7.63 -1.51
C VAL A 97 17.60 -8.89 -2.32
N LEU A 98 17.79 -8.77 -3.64
CA LEU A 98 18.22 -9.89 -4.47
C LEU A 98 19.74 -9.98 -4.50
N LYS A 99 20.25 -11.19 -4.42
CA LYS A 99 21.68 -11.48 -4.46
C LYS A 99 21.95 -12.56 -5.50
N LYS A 100 22.93 -12.30 -6.38
CA LYS A 100 23.43 -13.26 -7.38
C LYS A 100 24.94 -13.15 -7.44
N ASP A 101 25.64 -14.28 -7.30
CA ASP A 101 27.11 -14.37 -7.33
C ASP A 101 27.79 -13.37 -6.37
N GLY A 102 27.23 -13.21 -5.17
CA GLY A 102 27.72 -12.30 -4.13
C GLY A 102 27.44 -10.81 -4.38
N ARG A 103 26.74 -10.46 -5.46
CA ARG A 103 26.39 -9.08 -5.81
C ARG A 103 24.91 -8.81 -5.61
N TRP A 104 24.61 -7.61 -5.13
CA TRP A 104 23.25 -7.13 -4.99
C TRP A 104 22.66 -6.76 -6.36
N VAL A 105 21.46 -7.25 -6.62
CA VAL A 105 20.70 -7.01 -7.84
C VAL A 105 19.49 -6.14 -7.49
N ARG A 106 19.35 -5.01 -8.17
CA ARG A 106 18.12 -4.19 -8.04
C ARG A 106 16.96 -4.90 -8.71
N ASN A 107 15.76 -4.65 -8.20
CA ASN A 107 14.52 -5.19 -8.75
C ASN A 107 14.45 -5.04 -10.28
N PRO A 108 14.59 -6.13 -11.06
CA PRO A 108 14.64 -6.05 -12.51
C PRO A 108 13.26 -5.87 -13.16
N LEU A 109 12.18 -5.93 -12.38
CA LEU A 109 10.81 -5.74 -12.87
C LEU A 109 10.43 -4.26 -13.03
N VAL A 110 11.29 -3.34 -12.58
CA VAL A 110 11.00 -1.92 -12.55
C VAL A 110 12.18 -1.12 -13.09
N ARG A 111 11.88 0.00 -13.74
CA ARG A 111 12.86 0.86 -14.37
C ARG A 111 13.62 1.64 -13.29
N THR A 112 14.94 1.49 -13.25
CA THR A 112 15.81 2.20 -12.30
C THR A 112 17.00 2.87 -12.98
N ASP A 113 17.11 2.70 -14.29
CA ASP A 113 18.16 3.16 -15.19
C ASP A 113 17.80 4.47 -15.92
N ALA A 114 16.53 4.87 -15.91
CA ALA A 114 16.04 6.10 -16.52
C ALA A 114 15.09 6.86 -15.57
N TRP A 115 15.18 8.19 -15.60
CA TRP A 115 14.24 9.06 -14.87
C TRP A 115 13.11 9.57 -15.76
N VAL A 116 13.44 10.02 -16.98
CA VAL A 116 12.49 10.53 -17.97
C VAL A 116 12.63 9.73 -19.27
N GLU A 117 11.50 9.40 -19.90
CA GLU A 117 11.43 8.90 -21.27
C GLU A 117 10.19 9.48 -21.94
N ASP A 118 10.35 10.01 -23.15
CA ASP A 118 9.26 10.65 -23.93
C ASP A 118 8.46 11.71 -23.13
N GLY A 119 9.17 12.51 -22.32
CA GLY A 119 8.56 13.55 -21.49
C GLY A 119 7.91 13.05 -20.18
N GLU A 120 7.79 11.73 -20.00
CA GLU A 120 7.17 11.13 -18.81
C GLU A 120 8.20 10.70 -17.77
N ILE A 121 7.84 10.79 -16.49
CA ILE A 121 8.66 10.24 -15.41
C ILE A 121 8.46 8.73 -15.35
N VAL A 122 9.54 7.98 -15.57
CA VAL A 122 9.49 6.51 -15.72
C VAL A 122 10.23 5.75 -14.61
N TYR A 123 10.92 6.46 -13.71
CA TYR A 123 11.64 5.83 -12.60
C TYR A 123 10.68 5.13 -11.64
N GLY A 124 10.90 3.83 -11.45
CA GLY A 124 10.06 2.97 -10.63
C GLY A 124 8.80 2.44 -11.33
N GLU A 125 8.55 2.82 -12.58
CA GLU A 125 7.50 2.18 -13.38
C GLU A 125 7.90 0.76 -13.78
N PRO A 126 6.93 -0.14 -14.06
CA PRO A 126 7.23 -1.47 -14.56
C PRO A 126 8.07 -1.42 -15.84
N VAL A 127 8.95 -2.41 -16.01
CA VAL A 127 9.61 -2.63 -17.30
C VAL A 127 8.57 -3.06 -18.34
N ALA A 128 8.87 -2.81 -19.62
CA ALA A 128 8.06 -3.29 -20.74
C ALA A 128 7.83 -4.81 -20.66
N ALA A 129 6.68 -5.27 -21.16
CA ALA A 129 6.27 -6.68 -21.12
C ALA A 129 7.36 -7.64 -21.65
N GLU A 130 8.08 -7.20 -22.68
CA GLU A 130 9.11 -8.00 -23.36
C GLU A 130 10.35 -8.23 -22.48
N ARG A 131 10.63 -7.30 -21.55
CA ARG A 131 11.69 -7.44 -20.55
C ARG A 131 11.22 -8.17 -19.30
N ALA A 132 9.92 -8.22 -19.03
CA ALA A 132 9.38 -8.82 -17.81
C ALA A 132 9.70 -10.32 -17.68
N LYS A 133 9.72 -11.07 -18.79
CA LYS A 133 10.09 -12.50 -18.78
C LYS A 133 11.55 -12.70 -18.35
N ALA A 134 12.47 -11.93 -18.92
CA ALA A 134 13.89 -11.99 -18.57
C ALA A 134 14.14 -11.53 -17.13
N ALA A 135 13.44 -10.48 -16.68
CA ALA A 135 13.49 -10.03 -15.30
C ALA A 135 13.05 -11.12 -14.31
N LYS A 136 11.94 -11.82 -14.59
CA LYS A 136 11.48 -12.95 -13.76
C LYS A 136 12.47 -14.12 -13.75
N ALA A 137 13.07 -14.43 -14.90
CA ALA A 137 14.12 -15.46 -14.99
C ALA A 137 15.33 -15.09 -14.13
N LEU A 138 15.79 -13.84 -14.20
CA LEU A 138 16.88 -13.34 -13.35
C LEU A 138 16.53 -13.43 -11.86
N ILE A 139 15.31 -13.07 -11.46
CA ILE A 139 14.86 -13.20 -10.07
C ILE A 139 14.92 -14.65 -9.60
N ALA A 140 14.53 -15.60 -10.45
CA ALA A 140 14.55 -17.04 -10.13
C ALA A 140 15.98 -17.58 -9.92
N GLU A 141 16.99 -16.92 -10.48
CA GLU A 141 18.40 -17.26 -10.29
C GLU A 141 19.02 -16.56 -9.05
N CYS A 142 18.32 -15.60 -8.45
CA CYS A 142 18.78 -14.87 -7.27
C CYS A 142 18.30 -15.55 -5.98
N THR A 143 19.05 -15.34 -4.90
CA THR A 143 18.55 -15.55 -3.54
C THR A 143 18.03 -14.23 -2.96
N THR A 144 17.09 -14.31 -2.02
CA THR A 144 16.64 -13.14 -1.26
C THR A 144 17.45 -13.03 0.03
N ASP A 145 18.06 -11.88 0.25
CA ASP A 145 18.89 -11.57 1.41
C ASP A 145 18.50 -10.16 1.92
N PHE A 146 18.17 -10.06 3.21
CA PHE A 146 17.69 -8.83 3.83
C PHE A 146 18.80 -8.07 4.58
N GLU A 147 20.05 -8.50 4.50
CA GLU A 147 21.20 -7.89 5.18
C GLU A 147 21.24 -6.36 5.00
N LEU A 148 21.07 -5.85 3.77
CA LEU A 148 21.07 -4.40 3.51
C LEU A 148 19.86 -3.68 4.12
N LEU A 149 18.71 -4.35 4.19
CA LEU A 149 17.50 -3.76 4.77
C LEU A 149 17.62 -3.67 6.29
N ASP A 150 18.14 -4.71 6.92
CA ASP A 150 18.39 -4.75 8.36
C ASP A 150 19.49 -3.77 8.76
N ALA A 151 20.60 -3.73 8.00
CA ALA A 151 21.66 -2.75 8.21
C ALA A 151 21.16 -1.30 8.10
N GLU A 152 20.18 -1.02 7.24
CA GLU A 152 19.60 0.32 7.13
C GLU A 152 18.70 0.66 8.33
N VAL A 153 17.99 -0.32 8.90
CA VAL A 153 17.25 -0.17 10.17
C VAL A 153 18.24 0.17 11.28
N ASP A 154 19.30 -0.63 11.42
CA ASP A 154 20.33 -0.44 12.44
C ASP A 154 21.03 0.92 12.29
N ARG A 155 21.29 1.36 11.06
CA ARG A 155 21.86 2.68 10.79
C ARG A 155 20.96 3.82 11.29
N LEU A 156 19.64 3.71 11.11
CA LEU A 156 18.70 4.71 11.62
C LEU A 156 18.58 4.65 13.15
N LEU A 157 18.53 3.45 13.72
CA LEU A 157 18.51 3.27 15.17
C LEU A 157 19.78 3.88 15.79
N TRP A 158 20.95 3.58 15.24
CA TRP A 158 22.22 4.15 15.69
C TRP A 158 22.24 5.68 15.58
N LYS A 159 21.72 6.23 14.47
CA LYS A 159 21.57 7.68 14.33
C LYS A 159 20.72 8.28 15.45
N PHE A 160 19.57 7.70 15.75
CA PHE A 160 18.65 8.21 16.77
C PHE A 160 19.20 8.06 18.20
N THR A 161 19.91 6.98 18.48
CA THR A 161 20.61 6.77 19.77
C THR A 161 21.62 7.88 20.08
N ASN A 162 22.21 8.50 19.04
CA ASN A 162 23.22 9.54 19.18
C ASN A 162 22.63 10.97 19.07
N LEU A 163 21.33 11.15 19.33
CA LEU A 163 20.68 12.46 19.41
C LEU A 163 20.16 12.74 20.82
N PHE A 164 20.03 14.02 21.19
CA PHE A 164 19.40 14.38 22.46
C PHE A 164 17.96 13.82 22.52
N PRO A 165 17.63 12.96 23.49
CA PRO A 165 16.40 12.17 23.44
C PRO A 165 15.13 13.02 23.50
N HIS A 166 15.13 14.08 24.31
CA HIS A 166 13.98 14.99 24.40
C HIS A 166 13.78 15.82 23.13
N CYS A 167 14.87 16.30 22.51
CA CYS A 167 14.79 17.06 21.25
C CYS A 167 14.33 16.15 20.10
N LEU A 168 14.84 14.92 20.04
CA LEU A 168 14.42 13.92 19.07
C LEU A 168 12.93 13.63 19.19
N MET A 169 12.45 13.31 20.40
CA MET A 169 11.05 13.01 20.60
C MET A 169 10.12 14.20 20.37
N ASN A 170 10.51 15.41 20.80
CA ASN A 170 9.73 16.62 20.52
C ASN A 170 9.63 16.89 19.01
N SER A 171 10.70 16.61 18.26
CA SER A 171 10.69 16.75 16.79
C SER A 171 9.76 15.73 16.13
N ILE A 172 9.80 14.47 16.58
CA ILE A 172 8.91 13.41 16.09
C ILE A 172 7.45 13.73 16.41
N ASP A 173 7.14 14.07 17.66
CA ASP A 173 5.78 14.39 18.09
C ASP A 173 5.25 15.63 17.35
N GLY A 174 6.11 16.61 17.07
CA GLY A 174 5.79 17.77 16.24
C GLY A 174 5.31 17.40 14.84
N ILE A 175 5.92 16.40 14.19
CA ILE A 175 5.46 15.91 12.88
C ILE A 175 4.22 15.01 13.03
N ARG A 176 4.20 14.09 13.98
CA ARG A 176 3.06 13.19 14.24
C ARG A 176 1.77 13.94 14.56
N ALA A 177 1.86 15.10 15.19
CA ALA A 177 0.71 15.93 15.52
C ALA A 177 -0.18 16.22 14.28
N LYS A 178 0.42 16.35 13.08
CA LYS A 178 -0.34 16.59 11.84
C LYS A 178 -1.17 15.36 11.49
N LYS A 179 -0.56 14.18 11.46
CA LYS A 179 -1.28 12.91 11.24
C LYS A 179 -2.36 12.68 12.29
N LYS A 180 -2.04 12.91 13.57
CA LYS A 180 -2.96 12.74 14.69
C LYS A 180 -4.18 13.65 14.59
N PHE A 181 -3.99 14.90 14.15
CA PHE A 181 -5.08 15.85 13.98
C PHE A 181 -6.17 15.33 13.04
N PHE A 182 -5.80 14.83 11.85
CA PHE A 182 -6.78 14.27 10.90
C PHE A 182 -7.31 12.93 11.36
N TRP A 183 -6.43 12.03 11.82
CA TRP A 183 -6.84 10.72 12.31
C TRP A 183 -7.88 10.81 13.45
N ASP A 184 -7.69 11.71 14.42
CA ASP A 184 -8.63 11.86 15.53
C ASP A 184 -10.00 12.38 15.08
N GLN A 185 -10.05 13.19 14.02
CA GLN A 185 -11.31 13.66 13.43
C GLN A 185 -12.01 12.55 12.64
N SER A 186 -11.26 11.72 11.93
CA SER A 186 -11.79 10.75 10.97
C SER A 186 -12.08 9.37 11.60
N LYS A 187 -11.33 8.93 12.62
CA LYS A 187 -11.35 7.53 13.08
C LYS A 187 -12.69 7.04 13.60
N LEU A 188 -13.46 7.90 14.27
CA LEU A 188 -14.76 7.52 14.84
C LEU A 188 -15.79 7.28 13.73
N PRO A 189 -16.08 8.24 12.83
CA PRO A 189 -17.03 7.99 11.75
C PRO A 189 -16.57 6.86 10.83
N GLN A 190 -15.26 6.75 10.53
CA GLN A 190 -14.70 5.65 9.74
C GLN A 190 -14.92 4.28 10.38
N ARG A 191 -14.77 4.16 11.70
CA ARG A 191 -15.08 2.91 12.43
C ARG A 191 -16.55 2.52 12.30
N HIS A 192 -17.46 3.49 12.43
CA HIS A 192 -18.90 3.22 12.31
C HIS A 192 -19.30 2.89 10.87
N TRP A 193 -18.75 3.60 9.89
CA TRP A 193 -18.94 3.29 8.48
C TRP A 193 -18.46 1.88 8.15
N LEU A 194 -17.25 1.51 8.61
CA LEU A 194 -16.69 0.18 8.35
C LEU A 194 -17.60 -0.91 8.91
N ALA A 195 -18.08 -0.75 10.16
CA ALA A 195 -19.00 -1.70 10.79
C ALA A 195 -20.31 -1.85 10.02
N ALA A 196 -20.90 -0.75 9.55
CA ALA A 196 -22.12 -0.79 8.74
C ALA A 196 -21.85 -1.46 7.38
N ASN A 197 -20.75 -1.09 6.72
CA ASN A 197 -20.39 -1.58 5.39
C ASN A 197 -20.03 -3.08 5.36
N MET A 198 -19.68 -3.68 6.51
CA MET A 198 -19.44 -5.14 6.61
C MET A 198 -20.61 -5.98 6.13
N ASN A 199 -21.84 -5.47 6.19
CA ASN A 199 -23.05 -6.17 5.73
C ASN A 199 -23.52 -5.72 4.34
N PHE A 200 -22.67 -4.99 3.61
CA PHE A 200 -23.04 -4.33 2.35
C PHE A 200 -21.99 -4.57 1.26
N GLU A 201 -21.26 -3.54 0.81
CA GLU A 201 -20.26 -3.69 -0.24
C GLU A 201 -19.13 -4.61 0.19
N ALA A 202 -18.69 -4.56 1.45
CA ALA A 202 -17.61 -5.42 1.92
C ALA A 202 -18.01 -6.89 1.93
N TRP A 203 -19.26 -7.20 2.30
CA TRP A 203 -19.76 -8.57 2.23
C TRP A 203 -19.68 -9.09 0.80
N MET A 204 -20.18 -8.33 -0.19
CA MET A 204 -20.09 -8.72 -1.59
C MET A 204 -18.63 -8.82 -2.07
N GLY A 205 -17.84 -7.78 -1.85
CA GLY A 205 -16.46 -7.72 -2.33
C GLY A 205 -15.58 -8.83 -1.76
N PHE A 206 -15.70 -9.14 -0.47
CA PHE A 206 -14.90 -10.19 0.17
C PHE A 206 -15.35 -11.58 -0.26
N ASN A 207 -16.65 -11.83 -0.42
CA ASN A 207 -17.14 -13.11 -0.94
C ASN A 207 -16.70 -13.33 -2.40
N ALA A 208 -16.74 -12.29 -3.25
CA ALA A 208 -16.23 -12.39 -4.61
C ALA A 208 -14.72 -12.72 -4.63
N PHE A 209 -13.94 -12.07 -3.77
CA PHE A 209 -12.51 -12.34 -3.65
C PHE A 209 -12.20 -13.76 -3.17
N ASP A 210 -12.92 -14.23 -2.14
CA ASP A 210 -12.71 -15.56 -1.56
C ASP A 210 -13.08 -16.68 -2.53
N THR A 211 -14.20 -16.50 -3.25
CA THR A 211 -14.72 -17.48 -4.21
C THR A 211 -14.02 -17.44 -5.57
N LYS A 212 -12.98 -16.62 -5.76
CA LYS A 212 -12.29 -16.42 -7.06
C LYS A 212 -11.80 -17.70 -7.73
N LYS A 213 -11.43 -18.73 -6.94
CA LYS A 213 -10.98 -20.01 -7.50
C LYS A 213 -12.13 -20.80 -8.13
N ILE A 214 -13.34 -20.65 -7.58
CA ILE A 214 -14.56 -21.32 -8.04
C ILE A 214 -15.13 -20.57 -9.27
N THR A 215 -15.20 -19.24 -9.19
CA THR A 215 -15.85 -18.41 -10.21
C THR A 215 -14.89 -17.99 -11.33
N GLY A 216 -13.59 -17.95 -11.06
CA GLY A 216 -12.59 -17.33 -11.93
C GLY A 216 -12.57 -15.80 -11.90
N MET A 217 -13.40 -15.17 -11.06
CA MET A 217 -13.49 -13.71 -10.91
C MET A 217 -13.24 -13.34 -9.46
N ASP A 218 -12.38 -12.35 -9.22
CA ASP A 218 -12.03 -11.88 -7.87
C ASP A 218 -12.85 -10.66 -7.40
N THR A 219 -13.79 -10.22 -8.23
CA THR A 219 -14.58 -9.01 -8.07
C THR A 219 -16.02 -9.24 -8.55
N ILE A 220 -16.94 -8.38 -8.11
CA ILE A 220 -18.31 -8.35 -8.63
C ILE A 220 -18.38 -7.65 -9.99
N ASP A 221 -19.49 -7.83 -10.71
CA ASP A 221 -19.84 -6.98 -11.85
C ASP A 221 -20.24 -5.57 -11.37
N PHE A 222 -19.27 -4.67 -11.36
CA PHE A 222 -19.46 -3.29 -10.91
C PHE A 222 -20.41 -2.46 -11.77
N VAL A 223 -20.55 -2.79 -13.07
CA VAL A 223 -21.47 -2.08 -13.96
C VAL A 223 -22.89 -2.53 -13.65
N LYS A 224 -23.10 -3.85 -13.50
CA LYS A 224 -24.39 -4.40 -13.11
C LYS A 224 -24.81 -3.90 -11.73
N TYR A 225 -23.90 -3.89 -10.76
CA TYR A 225 -24.13 -3.31 -9.44
C TYR A 225 -24.74 -1.90 -9.55
N ARG A 226 -24.08 -0.99 -10.29
CA ARG A 226 -24.55 0.39 -10.47
C ARG A 226 -25.91 0.49 -11.16
N GLN A 227 -26.14 -0.33 -12.20
CA GLN A 227 -27.43 -0.38 -12.89
C GLN A 227 -28.55 -0.78 -11.94
N LEU A 228 -28.33 -1.78 -11.09
CA LEU A 228 -29.32 -2.25 -10.13
C LEU A 228 -29.59 -1.21 -9.03
N THR A 229 -28.55 -0.59 -8.50
CA THR A 229 -28.67 0.52 -7.54
C THR A 229 -29.48 1.68 -8.13
N ALA A 230 -29.19 2.07 -9.38
CA ALA A 230 -29.91 3.15 -10.07
C ALA A 230 -31.40 2.79 -10.31
N GLN A 231 -31.74 1.51 -10.40
CA GLN A 231 -33.11 1.01 -10.53
C GLN A 231 -33.84 0.91 -9.18
N GLY A 232 -33.18 1.25 -8.06
CA GLY A 232 -33.74 1.10 -6.72
C GLY A 232 -33.92 -0.36 -6.30
N ALA A 233 -33.14 -1.28 -6.88
CA ALA A 233 -33.16 -2.68 -6.47
C ALA A 233 -32.76 -2.80 -4.99
N LEU A 234 -33.51 -3.61 -4.23
CA LEU A 234 -33.15 -3.93 -2.85
C LEU A 234 -31.81 -4.65 -2.83
N ILE A 235 -30.93 -4.30 -1.89
CA ILE A 235 -29.63 -4.95 -1.74
C ILE A 235 -29.80 -6.12 -0.76
N ASP A 236 -30.03 -7.29 -1.35
CA ASP A 236 -30.25 -8.58 -0.70
C ASP A 236 -29.45 -9.69 -1.42
N GLU A 237 -29.70 -10.94 -1.06
CA GLU A 237 -29.03 -12.09 -1.69
C GLU A 237 -29.33 -12.22 -3.19
N ALA A 238 -30.53 -11.83 -3.63
CA ALA A 238 -30.91 -11.86 -5.04
C ALA A 238 -30.18 -10.79 -5.85
N PHE A 239 -29.98 -9.60 -5.28
CA PHE A 239 -29.09 -8.58 -5.83
C PHE A 239 -27.66 -9.12 -5.96
N ALA A 240 -27.14 -9.70 -4.89
CA ALA A 240 -25.77 -10.20 -4.84
C ALA A 240 -25.52 -11.30 -5.89
N ALA A 241 -26.44 -12.28 -6.01
CA ALA A 241 -26.37 -13.34 -7.01
C ALA A 241 -26.31 -12.83 -8.46
N ARG A 242 -26.86 -11.63 -8.73
CA ARG A 242 -26.85 -11.00 -10.06
C ARG A 242 -25.55 -10.28 -10.38
N VAL A 243 -24.73 -9.97 -9.37
CA VAL A 243 -23.44 -9.28 -9.54
C VAL A 243 -22.24 -10.20 -9.28
N PHE A 244 -22.43 -11.37 -8.69
CA PHE A 244 -21.37 -12.35 -8.49
C PHE A 244 -20.95 -13.06 -9.77
N GLY A 245 -19.67 -13.45 -9.81
CA GLY A 245 -19.18 -14.42 -10.79
C GLY A 245 -19.89 -15.77 -10.62
N ARG A 246 -20.13 -16.47 -11.74
CA ARG A 246 -20.76 -17.79 -11.71
C ARG A 246 -19.70 -18.88 -11.54
N PRO A 247 -19.99 -19.98 -10.82
CA PRO A 247 -19.09 -21.11 -10.74
C PRO A 247 -18.67 -21.61 -12.13
N LYS A 248 -17.40 -21.93 -12.29
CA LYS A 248 -16.95 -22.73 -13.42
C LYS A 248 -17.54 -24.13 -13.24
N GLY A 249 -18.32 -24.59 -14.22
CA GLY A 249 -18.90 -25.93 -14.24
C GLY A 249 -17.85 -27.03 -14.28
#